data_AF-A0AA39TTX8-F1
#
_entry.id   AF-A0AA39TTX8-F1
#
_cell.length_a   1.000
_cell.length_b   1.000
_cell.length_c   1.000
_cell.angle_alpha   90.00
_cell.angle_beta   90.00
_cell.angle_gamma   90.00
#
_symmetry.space_group_name_H-M   'P 1'
#
loop_
_entity.id
_entity.type
_entity.pdbx_description
1 polymer ?
#
loop_
_entity_poly.entity_id
_entity_poly.type
_entity_poly.pdbx_seq_one_letter_code
_entity_poly.pdbx_strand_id
1 'polypeptide(L)'
;MARKLFSLVRERLASATPIHTLGAVDPAQMTQQAPHQEVLYVSGWACSSLLTSTNEVSPDFGDYPYNTVPNQVERLHKAQSMHDRKQWFLRSRMSAEERARTPYTDYFRPIVADGDTGHGGLTAVMKLAKLFAEKGAAAVHFEDQMHGGKKCGHLAGKVLVPTGEHVNRLKAARFQWDVMGTENLVIARTDSESGRLLSSSIDVRDHEFILGVSDAGVESLAEVLAAMEREGRSGKEIDEFEAAWVEGTRLVTFDEAVVEHFAKYGGDVEGYTAKVAEDRDMGITARRKLAAGLLGEGKPAVYWDWDVPRTREGFYHFRAGMEAATKRAIAFGPYADLLWVETGDPSVAVAAELAKAVREAFPKGDKGLVYNLSPSFNWMAHGFTPDTLKSFIWDIAKEGFVLQLVSLAGLHSNATITSELARKFKTDGMAAYVEVVQKREKELGVDVLTHQKWSGADYVDAILGSIQSGSSGSKSMGEGNTEAQFD
;
A
#
# COMPACT_ATOMS: atom_id res chain seq x y z
N MET A 1 -12.08 0.54 -16.97
CA MET A 1 -11.80 0.86 -15.56
C MET A 1 -10.59 1.77 -15.41
N ALA A 2 -9.41 1.39 -15.94
CA ALA A 2 -8.20 2.22 -15.81
C ALA A 2 -8.35 3.65 -16.39
N ARG A 3 -8.89 3.81 -17.61
CA ARG A 3 -9.25 5.13 -18.18
C ARG A 3 -10.09 6.00 -17.26
N LYS A 4 -11.11 5.39 -16.64
CA LYS A 4 -12.01 6.07 -15.70
C LYS A 4 -11.24 6.56 -14.47
N LEU A 5 -10.36 5.73 -13.92
CA LEU A 5 -9.49 6.13 -12.81
C LEU A 5 -8.52 7.23 -13.20
N PHE A 6 -7.88 7.14 -14.37
CA PHE A 6 -6.97 8.17 -14.87
C PHE A 6 -7.68 9.53 -14.99
N SER A 7 -8.84 9.58 -15.66
CA SER A 7 -9.63 10.81 -15.78
C SER A 7 -10.03 11.36 -14.42
N LEU A 8 -10.48 10.50 -13.50
CA LEU A 8 -10.86 10.90 -12.15
C LEU A 8 -9.68 11.49 -11.38
N VAL A 9 -8.50 10.86 -11.43
CA VAL A 9 -7.27 11.36 -10.81
C VAL A 9 -6.91 12.74 -11.35
N ARG A 10 -6.98 12.94 -12.67
CA ARG A 10 -6.66 14.24 -13.30
C ARG A 10 -7.67 15.33 -12.89
N GLU A 11 -8.96 15.01 -12.86
CA GLU A 11 -10.01 15.91 -12.39
C GLU A 11 -9.77 16.32 -10.93
N ARG A 12 -9.50 15.35 -10.06
CA ARG A 12 -9.34 15.53 -8.61
C ARG A 12 -8.06 16.28 -8.23
N LEU A 13 -6.97 16.06 -8.98
CA LEU A 13 -5.75 16.88 -8.88
C LEU A 13 -6.01 18.33 -9.29
N ALA A 14 -6.77 18.57 -10.36
CA ALA A 14 -7.07 19.91 -10.83
C ALA A 14 -7.98 20.69 -9.87
N SER A 15 -8.92 20.00 -9.21
CA SER A 15 -9.82 20.60 -8.21
C SER A 15 -9.28 20.60 -6.78
N ALA A 16 -8.09 20.03 -6.54
CA ALA A 16 -7.50 19.90 -5.19
C ALA A 16 -8.44 19.17 -4.19
N THR A 17 -9.10 18.11 -4.65
CA THR A 17 -10.04 17.30 -3.85
C THR A 17 -9.63 15.83 -3.83
N PRO A 18 -9.92 15.09 -2.75
CA PRO A 18 -9.50 13.69 -2.65
C PRO A 18 -10.42 12.75 -3.44
N ILE A 19 -9.83 11.65 -3.88
CA ILE A 19 -10.46 10.35 -4.05
C ILE A 19 -10.16 9.58 -2.77
N HIS A 20 -11.08 9.58 -1.82
CA HIS A 20 -10.94 8.73 -0.64
C HIS A 20 -11.65 7.38 -0.85
N THR A 21 -11.21 6.33 -0.17
CA THR A 21 -11.88 5.01 -0.19
C THR A 21 -11.56 4.20 1.07
N LEU A 22 -12.32 3.14 1.28
CA LEU A 22 -12.13 2.16 2.34
C LEU A 22 -11.73 0.81 1.71
N GLY A 23 -10.84 0.05 2.35
CA GLY A 23 -10.54 -1.31 1.92
C GLY A 23 -11.77 -2.21 2.05
N ALA A 24 -12.18 -2.88 0.97
CA ALA A 24 -13.34 -3.76 0.95
C ALA A 24 -12.94 -5.24 0.91
N VAL A 25 -13.58 -6.06 1.75
CA VAL A 25 -13.24 -7.50 1.87
C VAL A 25 -14.27 -8.44 1.23
N ASP A 26 -15.46 -7.93 0.89
CA ASP A 26 -16.52 -8.72 0.27
C ASP A 26 -17.46 -7.87 -0.64
N PRO A 27 -18.31 -8.54 -1.45
CA PRO A 27 -19.30 -7.88 -2.29
C PRO A 27 -20.33 -7.02 -1.54
N ALA A 28 -20.73 -7.38 -0.32
CA ALA A 28 -21.71 -6.58 0.43
C ALA A 28 -21.12 -5.22 0.75
N GLN A 29 -19.92 -5.18 1.33
CA GLN A 29 -19.19 -3.94 1.58
C GLN A 29 -18.96 -3.14 0.30
N MET A 30 -18.59 -3.78 -0.80
CA MET A 30 -18.44 -3.11 -2.09
C MET A 30 -19.74 -2.43 -2.54
N THR A 31 -20.89 -3.12 -2.45
CA THR A 31 -22.18 -2.54 -2.86
C THR A 31 -22.61 -1.37 -1.98
N GLN A 32 -22.27 -1.39 -0.68
CA GLN A 32 -22.55 -0.29 0.23
C GLN A 32 -21.58 0.88 0.07
N GLN A 33 -20.34 0.63 -0.37
CA GLN A 33 -19.38 1.69 -0.67
C GLN A 33 -19.67 2.38 -2.01
N ALA A 34 -20.19 1.68 -3.00
CA ALA A 34 -20.37 2.20 -4.36
C ALA A 34 -21.17 3.52 -4.46
N PRO A 35 -22.24 3.79 -3.68
CA PRO A 35 -22.93 5.08 -3.70
C PRO A 35 -22.11 6.25 -3.14
N HIS A 36 -21.10 5.97 -2.31
CA HIS A 36 -20.41 6.97 -1.49
C HIS A 36 -18.91 7.13 -1.81
N GLN A 37 -18.31 6.15 -2.49
CA GLN A 37 -16.90 6.14 -2.86
C GLN A 37 -16.77 6.02 -4.38
N GLU A 38 -15.76 6.69 -4.94
CA GLU A 38 -15.54 6.72 -6.40
C GLU A 38 -14.62 5.60 -6.89
N VAL A 39 -13.88 4.99 -5.96
CA VAL A 39 -12.89 3.94 -6.17
C VAL A 39 -13.12 2.84 -5.13
N LEU A 40 -12.63 1.64 -5.40
CA LEU A 40 -12.60 0.52 -4.47
C LEU A 40 -11.15 0.10 -4.21
N TYR A 41 -10.78 -0.15 -2.96
CA TYR A 41 -9.45 -0.64 -2.61
C TYR A 41 -9.47 -2.11 -2.18
N VAL A 42 -8.52 -2.90 -2.71
CA VAL A 42 -8.27 -4.28 -2.30
C VAL A 42 -6.89 -4.38 -1.66
N SER A 43 -6.88 -4.67 -0.36
CA SER A 43 -5.68 -4.76 0.48
C SER A 43 -5.06 -6.17 0.45
N GLY A 44 -3.74 -6.25 0.28
CA GLY A 44 -2.99 -7.52 0.39
C GLY A 44 -3.04 -8.07 1.82
N TRP A 45 -2.86 -7.20 2.81
CA TRP A 45 -3.02 -7.53 4.24
C TRP A 45 -4.37 -8.20 4.53
N ALA A 46 -5.47 -7.60 4.05
CA ALA A 46 -6.81 -8.13 4.30
C ALA A 46 -7.02 -9.48 3.60
N CYS A 47 -6.47 -9.67 2.39
CA CYS A 47 -6.50 -10.96 1.72
C CYS A 47 -5.72 -12.02 2.51
N SER A 48 -4.53 -11.68 3.00
CA SER A 48 -3.69 -12.57 3.84
C SER A 48 -4.45 -13.14 5.02
N SER A 49 -5.25 -12.30 5.69
CA SER A 49 -5.96 -12.67 6.93
C SER A 49 -7.37 -13.23 6.73
N LEU A 50 -7.97 -13.09 5.55
CA LEU A 50 -9.38 -13.46 5.33
C LEU A 50 -9.60 -14.45 4.19
N LEU A 51 -8.82 -14.34 3.11
CA LEU A 51 -9.07 -15.09 1.88
C LEU A 51 -7.78 -15.22 1.07
N THR A 52 -7.10 -16.34 1.24
CA THR A 52 -6.00 -16.77 0.36
C THR A 52 -6.50 -17.85 -0.60
N SER A 53 -5.83 -18.03 -1.74
CA SER A 53 -6.24 -19.05 -2.71
C SER A 53 -6.10 -20.50 -2.19
N THR A 54 -5.38 -20.70 -1.09
CA THR A 54 -5.19 -21.98 -0.40
C THR A 54 -6.04 -22.11 0.86
N ASN A 55 -6.76 -21.05 1.25
CA ASN A 55 -7.49 -20.90 2.51
C ASN A 55 -6.62 -20.92 3.78
N GLU A 56 -5.30 -20.93 3.64
CA GLU A 56 -4.38 -20.74 4.76
C GLU A 56 -4.20 -19.24 5.01
N VAL A 57 -4.62 -18.75 6.17
CA VAL A 57 -4.50 -17.34 6.53
C VAL A 57 -3.19 -17.07 7.25
N SER A 58 -2.57 -15.92 6.98
CA SER A 58 -1.28 -15.53 7.56
C SER A 58 -1.24 -14.03 7.86
N PRO A 59 -0.31 -13.59 8.72
CA PRO A 59 0.07 -12.18 8.80
C PRO A 59 0.53 -11.65 7.43
N ASP A 60 0.55 -10.33 7.27
CA ASP A 60 0.90 -9.67 6.03
C ASP A 60 2.40 -9.75 5.69
N PHE A 61 2.82 -10.93 5.21
CA PHE A 61 4.17 -11.23 4.74
C PHE A 61 4.25 -11.39 3.21
N GLY A 62 3.12 -11.27 2.50
CA GLY A 62 3.06 -11.48 1.05
C GLY A 62 3.52 -12.88 0.63
N ASP A 63 3.30 -13.87 1.49
CA ASP A 63 3.70 -15.28 1.32
C ASP A 63 2.58 -16.17 0.77
N TYR A 64 1.36 -15.65 0.70
CA TYR A 64 0.26 -16.28 0.00
C TYR A 64 0.55 -16.42 -1.50
N PRO A 65 -0.07 -17.39 -2.20
CA PRO A 65 0.10 -17.50 -3.65
C PRO A 65 -0.32 -16.21 -4.37
N TYR A 66 0.49 -15.77 -5.33
CA TYR A 66 0.38 -14.46 -5.98
C TYR A 66 -0.95 -14.19 -6.70
N ASN A 67 -1.78 -15.22 -6.95
CA ASN A 67 -3.11 -15.07 -7.52
C ASN A 67 -4.18 -14.67 -6.47
N THR A 68 -3.83 -14.63 -5.18
CA THR A 68 -4.73 -14.28 -4.07
C THR A 68 -5.41 -12.92 -4.27
N VAL A 69 -4.63 -11.84 -4.39
CA VAL A 69 -5.19 -10.49 -4.58
C VAL A 69 -5.89 -10.34 -5.94
N PRO A 70 -5.33 -10.82 -7.08
CA PRO A 70 -6.06 -10.84 -8.35
C PRO A 70 -7.41 -11.57 -8.31
N ASN A 71 -7.52 -12.68 -7.58
CA ASN A 71 -8.79 -13.40 -7.44
C ASN A 71 -9.81 -12.58 -6.63
N GLN A 72 -9.37 -11.88 -5.58
CA GLN A 72 -10.24 -10.96 -4.85
C GLN A 72 -10.70 -9.79 -5.73
N VAL A 73 -9.82 -9.24 -6.57
CA VAL A 73 -10.19 -8.22 -7.57
C VAL A 73 -11.30 -8.74 -8.49
N GLU A 74 -11.17 -9.95 -9.04
CA GLU A 74 -12.21 -10.55 -9.88
C GLU A 74 -13.52 -10.77 -9.12
N ARG A 75 -13.45 -11.26 -7.88
CA ARG A 75 -14.64 -11.46 -7.04
C ARG A 75 -15.44 -10.17 -6.90
N LEU A 76 -14.77 -9.05 -6.60
CA LEU A 76 -15.42 -7.75 -6.48
C LEU A 76 -15.86 -7.20 -7.85
N HIS A 77 -15.04 -7.34 -8.90
CA HIS A 77 -15.39 -6.90 -10.25
C HIS A 77 -16.62 -7.62 -10.82
N LYS A 78 -16.73 -8.94 -10.61
CA LYS A 78 -17.91 -9.73 -11.02
C LYS A 78 -19.16 -9.32 -10.24
N ALA A 79 -19.01 -8.98 -8.95
CA ALA A 79 -20.10 -8.43 -8.16
C ALA A 79 -20.55 -7.05 -8.68
N GLN A 80 -19.61 -6.12 -8.96
CA GLN A 80 -19.95 -4.84 -9.59
C GLN A 80 -20.76 -5.04 -10.87
N SER A 81 -20.30 -5.96 -11.72
CA SER A 81 -20.95 -6.29 -12.99
C SER A 81 -22.36 -6.86 -12.81
N MET A 82 -22.58 -7.72 -11.79
CA MET A 82 -23.90 -8.26 -11.49
C MET A 82 -24.87 -7.17 -11.01
N HIS A 83 -24.43 -6.35 -10.05
CA HIS A 83 -25.25 -5.28 -9.48
C HIS A 83 -25.58 -4.18 -10.49
N ASP A 84 -24.67 -3.86 -11.41
CA ASP A 84 -24.94 -2.95 -12.52
C ASP A 84 -26.01 -3.50 -13.48
N ARG A 85 -25.89 -4.77 -13.91
CA ARG A 85 -26.92 -5.42 -14.76
C ARG A 85 -28.28 -5.45 -14.08
N LYS A 86 -28.32 -5.81 -12.79
CA LYS A 86 -29.54 -5.80 -11.98
C LYS A 86 -30.16 -4.40 -11.94
N GLN A 87 -29.37 -3.38 -11.62
CA GLN A 87 -29.85 -2.00 -11.58
C GLN A 87 -30.37 -1.56 -12.95
N TRP A 88 -29.63 -1.84 -14.03
CA TRP A 88 -30.05 -1.51 -15.39
C TRP A 88 -31.41 -2.14 -15.73
N PHE A 89 -31.55 -3.43 -15.44
CA PHE A 89 -32.80 -4.16 -15.62
C PHE A 89 -33.97 -3.50 -14.86
N LEU A 90 -33.81 -3.24 -13.56
CA LEU A 90 -34.86 -2.61 -12.75
C LEU A 90 -35.23 -1.23 -13.29
N ARG A 91 -34.25 -0.41 -13.67
CA ARG A 91 -34.47 0.94 -14.23
C ARG A 91 -35.10 0.93 -15.63
N SER A 92 -34.85 -0.11 -16.42
CA SER A 92 -35.48 -0.28 -17.75
C SER A 92 -37.00 -0.48 -17.66
N ARG A 93 -37.50 -0.94 -16.50
CA ARG A 93 -38.93 -1.16 -16.23
C ARG A 93 -39.62 0.01 -15.56
N MET A 94 -38.87 1.02 -15.14
CA MET A 94 -39.39 2.26 -14.58
C MET A 94 -39.91 3.20 -15.67
N SER A 95 -40.89 4.03 -15.36
CA SER A 95 -41.24 5.23 -16.12
C SER A 95 -40.09 6.25 -16.11
N ALA A 96 -40.20 7.30 -16.94
CA ALA A 96 -39.22 8.38 -16.94
C ALA A 96 -39.20 9.13 -15.60
N GLU A 97 -40.38 9.36 -15.02
CA GLU A 97 -40.58 10.04 -13.75
C GLU A 97 -40.05 9.25 -12.56
N GLU A 98 -40.17 7.91 -12.59
CA GLU A 98 -39.55 7.04 -11.58
C GLU A 98 -38.03 7.04 -11.73
N ARG A 99 -37.49 6.87 -12.94
CA ARG A 99 -36.04 6.94 -13.17
C ARG A 99 -35.40 8.23 -12.69
N ALA A 100 -36.11 9.36 -12.83
CA ALA A 100 -35.65 10.66 -12.37
C ALA A 100 -35.61 10.78 -10.83
N ARG A 101 -36.49 10.06 -10.13
CA ARG A 101 -36.56 10.05 -8.66
C ARG A 101 -35.70 8.95 -8.01
N THR A 102 -35.34 7.92 -8.75
CA THR A 102 -34.45 6.85 -8.29
C THR A 102 -32.99 7.20 -8.61
N PRO A 103 -32.10 7.34 -7.61
CA PRO A 103 -30.67 7.55 -7.84
C PRO A 103 -30.05 6.45 -8.72
N TYR A 104 -29.02 6.81 -9.49
CA TYR A 104 -28.21 5.83 -10.24
C TYR A 104 -26.93 5.57 -9.46
N THR A 105 -26.75 4.33 -8.99
CA THR A 105 -25.50 3.92 -8.35
C THR A 105 -24.52 3.47 -9.42
N ASP A 106 -23.36 4.11 -9.48
CA ASP A 106 -22.26 3.67 -10.33
C ASP A 106 -21.53 2.50 -9.66
N TYR A 107 -21.94 1.26 -9.95
CA TYR A 107 -21.28 0.08 -9.36
C TYR A 107 -19.90 -0.19 -9.97
N PHE A 108 -19.61 0.26 -11.19
CA PHE A 108 -18.30 0.09 -11.81
C PHE A 108 -17.28 1.11 -11.27
N ARG A 109 -17.03 1.08 -9.95
CA ARG A 109 -15.97 1.86 -9.30
C ARG A 109 -14.60 1.26 -9.61
N PRO A 110 -13.63 2.03 -10.16
CA PRO A 110 -12.30 1.50 -10.48
C PRO A 110 -11.65 0.83 -9.26
N ILE A 111 -11.03 -0.34 -9.46
CA ILE A 111 -10.39 -1.10 -8.38
C ILE A 111 -8.90 -0.78 -8.33
N VAL A 112 -8.41 -0.31 -7.19
CA VAL A 112 -6.98 -0.17 -6.87
C VAL A 112 -6.59 -1.39 -6.02
N ALA A 113 -5.57 -2.12 -6.43
CA ALA A 113 -5.19 -3.38 -5.81
C ALA A 113 -3.72 -3.40 -5.36
N ASP A 114 -3.46 -4.23 -4.36
CA ASP A 114 -2.14 -4.49 -3.80
C ASP A 114 -1.36 -5.54 -4.61
N GLY A 115 -0.23 -5.12 -5.20
CA GLY A 115 0.69 -5.98 -5.92
C GLY A 115 1.87 -6.46 -5.08
N ASP A 116 1.90 -6.15 -3.79
CA ASP A 116 3.00 -6.44 -2.87
C ASP A 116 4.36 -5.99 -3.46
N THR A 117 5.38 -6.83 -3.32
CA THR A 117 6.70 -6.65 -3.93
C THR A 117 6.78 -7.19 -5.36
N GLY A 118 5.66 -7.68 -5.91
CA GLY A 118 5.59 -8.33 -7.22
C GLY A 118 5.78 -9.86 -7.20
N HIS A 119 5.83 -10.48 -6.02
CA HIS A 119 5.84 -11.95 -5.81
C HIS A 119 6.99 -12.70 -6.49
N GLY A 120 8.16 -12.05 -6.60
CA GLY A 120 9.38 -12.68 -7.12
C GLY A 120 10.13 -11.78 -8.10
N GLY A 121 10.84 -12.41 -9.05
CA GLY A 121 11.58 -11.70 -10.09
C GLY A 121 10.69 -11.07 -11.17
N LEU A 122 11.30 -10.41 -12.15
CA LEU A 122 10.59 -9.63 -13.18
C LEU A 122 9.54 -10.42 -13.97
N THR A 123 9.78 -11.71 -14.23
CA THR A 123 8.81 -12.56 -14.94
C THR A 123 7.59 -12.90 -14.08
N ALA A 124 7.74 -12.94 -12.75
CA ALA A 124 6.63 -13.06 -11.81
C ALA A 124 5.82 -11.77 -11.78
N VAL A 125 6.49 -10.61 -11.72
CA VAL A 125 5.85 -9.28 -11.82
C VAL A 125 5.00 -9.17 -13.08
N MET A 126 5.51 -9.60 -14.24
CA MET A 126 4.76 -9.61 -15.49
C MET A 126 3.53 -10.53 -15.41
N LYS A 127 3.67 -11.76 -14.89
CA LYS A 127 2.52 -12.67 -14.75
C LYS A 127 1.46 -12.12 -13.78
N LEU A 128 1.89 -11.50 -12.69
CA LEU A 128 1.01 -10.86 -11.72
C LEU A 128 0.28 -9.65 -12.33
N ALA A 129 1.00 -8.77 -13.02
CA ALA A 129 0.43 -7.63 -13.74
C ALA A 129 -0.61 -8.07 -14.79
N LYS A 130 -0.33 -9.16 -15.52
CA LYS A 130 -1.27 -9.79 -16.46
C LYS A 130 -2.55 -10.23 -15.75
N LEU A 131 -2.44 -10.95 -14.64
CA LEU A 131 -3.60 -11.38 -13.86
C LEU A 131 -4.44 -10.19 -13.40
N PHE A 132 -3.81 -9.15 -12.85
CA PHE A 132 -4.56 -7.96 -12.42
C PHE A 132 -5.36 -7.31 -13.55
N ALA A 133 -4.76 -7.17 -14.74
CA ALA A 133 -5.46 -6.63 -15.90
C ALA A 133 -6.62 -7.53 -16.36
N GLU A 134 -6.43 -8.84 -16.42
CA GLU A 134 -7.48 -9.82 -16.77
C GLU A 134 -8.64 -9.86 -15.76
N LYS A 135 -8.34 -9.63 -14.48
CA LYS A 135 -9.28 -9.73 -13.37
C LYS A 135 -10.05 -8.43 -13.09
N GLY A 136 -9.65 -7.33 -13.73
CA GLY A 136 -10.40 -6.07 -13.73
C GLY A 136 -9.82 -4.95 -12.85
N ALA A 137 -8.57 -5.05 -12.43
CA ALA A 137 -7.89 -3.96 -11.73
C ALA A 137 -7.78 -2.71 -12.62
N ALA A 138 -7.91 -1.53 -12.03
CA ALA A 138 -7.68 -0.25 -12.68
C ALA A 138 -6.27 0.28 -12.39
N ALA A 139 -5.77 0.08 -11.17
CA ALA A 139 -4.41 0.37 -10.76
C ALA A 139 -3.87 -0.74 -9.88
N VAL A 140 -2.55 -0.90 -9.88
CA VAL A 140 -1.83 -1.78 -8.96
C VAL A 140 -0.71 -1.01 -8.32
N HIS A 141 -0.58 -1.11 -7.00
CA HIS A 141 0.59 -0.59 -6.30
C HIS A 141 1.62 -1.68 -6.05
N PHE A 142 2.90 -1.33 -6.19
CA PHE A 142 4.03 -2.20 -5.90
C PHE A 142 4.97 -1.49 -4.94
N GLU A 143 5.60 -2.23 -4.04
CA GLU A 143 6.52 -1.67 -3.04
C GLU A 143 7.98 -2.10 -3.21
N ASP A 144 8.90 -1.28 -2.69
CA ASP A 144 10.35 -1.45 -2.80
C ASP A 144 10.96 -2.32 -1.69
N GLN A 145 10.14 -3.12 -1.00
CA GLN A 145 10.62 -4.18 -0.10
C GLN A 145 11.13 -5.41 -0.88
N MET A 146 11.92 -6.25 -0.22
CA MET A 146 12.41 -7.52 -0.75
C MET A 146 11.34 -8.61 -0.60
N HIS A 147 11.07 -9.36 -1.68
CA HIS A 147 10.21 -10.53 -1.60
C HIS A 147 10.83 -11.60 -0.68
N GLY A 148 10.02 -12.25 0.16
CA GLY A 148 10.48 -13.14 1.24
C GLY A 148 10.98 -12.43 2.51
N GLY A 149 11.31 -11.13 2.41
CA GLY A 149 11.60 -10.23 3.54
C GLY A 149 10.49 -9.22 3.81
N LYS A 150 9.37 -9.30 3.08
CA LYS A 150 8.25 -8.35 3.17
C LYS A 150 7.66 -8.37 4.58
N LYS A 151 7.45 -7.19 5.13
CA LYS A 151 6.67 -6.97 6.35
C LYS A 151 5.65 -5.86 6.10
N CYS A 152 4.55 -5.89 6.86
CA CYS A 152 3.60 -4.78 6.88
C CYS A 152 4.31 -3.44 7.13
N GLY A 153 3.81 -2.37 6.53
CA GLY A 153 4.34 -1.00 6.58
C GLY A 153 4.60 -0.41 7.98
N HIS A 154 4.12 -1.04 9.05
CA HIS A 154 4.31 -0.57 10.43
C HIS A 154 5.12 -1.55 11.30
N LEU A 155 5.67 -2.62 10.71
CA LEU A 155 6.51 -3.60 11.41
C LEU A 155 8.00 -3.27 11.25
N ALA A 156 8.79 -3.66 12.26
CA ALA A 156 10.25 -3.58 12.21
C ALA A 156 10.85 -4.65 11.27
N GLY A 157 12.11 -4.47 10.89
CA GLY A 157 12.86 -5.45 10.08
C GLY A 157 12.53 -5.45 8.58
N LYS A 158 11.98 -4.35 8.05
CA LYS A 158 11.77 -4.22 6.60
C LYS A 158 13.10 -4.17 5.87
N VAL A 159 13.20 -4.98 4.82
CA VAL A 159 14.36 -5.03 3.93
C VAL A 159 13.95 -4.41 2.60
N LEU A 160 14.62 -3.33 2.21
CA LEU A 160 14.45 -2.67 0.93
C LEU A 160 15.26 -3.38 -0.15
N VAL A 161 14.83 -3.28 -1.40
CA VAL A 161 15.67 -3.61 -2.57
C VAL A 161 16.40 -2.38 -3.10
N PRO A 162 17.47 -2.54 -3.89
CA PRO A 162 18.09 -1.43 -4.59
C PRO A 162 17.07 -0.64 -5.40
N THR A 163 17.24 0.67 -5.46
CA THR A 163 16.33 1.58 -6.17
C THR A 163 16.05 1.09 -7.61
N GLY A 164 17.08 0.60 -8.31
CA GLY A 164 17.00 0.09 -9.67
C GLY A 164 16.22 -1.21 -9.81
N GLU A 165 16.20 -2.06 -8.78
CA GLU A 165 15.38 -3.27 -8.79
C GLU A 165 13.89 -2.91 -8.76
N HIS A 166 13.49 -1.99 -7.88
CA HIS A 166 12.09 -1.55 -7.84
C HIS A 166 11.68 -0.82 -9.14
N VAL A 167 12.56 0.02 -9.71
CA VAL A 167 12.34 0.61 -11.04
C VAL A 167 12.09 -0.46 -12.11
N ASN A 168 12.84 -1.57 -12.08
CA ASN A 168 12.63 -2.66 -13.03
C ASN A 168 11.27 -3.37 -12.82
N ARG A 169 10.78 -3.48 -11.58
CA ARG A 169 9.42 -3.99 -11.30
C ARG A 169 8.35 -3.10 -11.94
N LEU A 170 8.46 -1.78 -11.73
CA LEU A 170 7.52 -0.80 -12.31
C LEU A 170 7.52 -0.88 -13.84
N LYS A 171 8.70 -0.94 -14.46
CA LYS A 171 8.86 -1.13 -15.91
C LYS A 171 8.28 -2.45 -16.40
N ALA A 172 8.50 -3.55 -15.69
CA ALA A 172 7.97 -4.86 -16.05
C ALA A 172 6.43 -4.89 -16.02
N ALA A 173 5.82 -4.27 -15.00
CA ALA A 173 4.36 -4.14 -14.92
C ALA A 173 3.80 -3.30 -16.09
N ARG A 174 4.37 -2.11 -16.34
CA ARG A 174 4.00 -1.26 -17.49
C ARG A 174 4.16 -2.01 -18.81
N PHE A 175 5.32 -2.62 -19.04
CA PHE A 175 5.59 -3.37 -20.28
C PHE A 175 4.58 -4.50 -20.51
N GLN A 176 4.21 -5.24 -19.47
CA GLN A 176 3.18 -6.28 -19.58
C GLN A 176 1.83 -5.70 -20.00
N TRP A 177 1.43 -4.55 -19.46
CA TRP A 177 0.17 -3.89 -19.82
C TRP A 177 0.20 -3.30 -21.22
N ASP A 178 1.34 -2.77 -21.65
CA ASP A 178 1.55 -2.32 -23.04
C ASP A 178 1.38 -3.50 -24.02
N VAL A 179 1.94 -4.67 -23.72
CA VAL A 179 1.76 -5.91 -24.50
C VAL A 179 0.29 -6.33 -24.56
N MET A 180 -0.47 -6.12 -23.49
CA MET A 180 -1.90 -6.44 -23.44
C MET A 180 -2.80 -5.36 -24.05
N GLY A 181 -2.24 -4.19 -24.42
CA GLY A 181 -3.01 -3.03 -24.86
C GLY A 181 -3.91 -2.45 -23.76
N THR A 182 -3.52 -2.58 -22.49
CA THR A 182 -4.27 -2.05 -21.34
C THR A 182 -3.58 -0.82 -20.75
N GLU A 183 -4.39 0.09 -20.20
CA GLU A 183 -3.92 1.36 -19.66
C GLU A 183 -3.96 1.37 -18.13
N ASN A 184 -3.76 0.21 -17.50
CA ASN A 184 -3.65 0.07 -16.06
C ASN A 184 -2.65 1.09 -15.49
N LEU A 185 -2.97 1.66 -14.32
CA LEU A 185 -2.09 2.63 -13.65
C LEU A 185 -1.11 1.90 -12.72
N VAL A 186 0.14 2.34 -12.72
CA VAL A 186 1.19 1.90 -11.80
C VAL A 186 1.24 2.88 -10.63
N ILE A 187 1.21 2.38 -9.40
CA ILE A 187 1.48 3.16 -8.19
C ILE A 187 2.80 2.65 -7.59
N ALA A 188 3.79 3.52 -7.43
CA ALA A 188 5.05 3.14 -6.80
C ALA A 188 5.02 3.49 -5.32
N ARG A 189 5.12 2.47 -4.47
CA ARG A 189 5.21 2.59 -3.02
C ARG A 189 6.66 2.46 -2.56
N THR A 190 7.08 3.32 -1.64
CA THR A 190 8.35 3.16 -0.91
C THR A 190 8.11 3.01 0.58
N ASP A 191 8.83 2.06 1.18
CA ASP A 191 8.86 1.81 2.63
C ASP A 191 10.13 2.35 3.29
N SER A 192 10.90 3.18 2.57
CA SER A 192 12.21 3.68 3.02
C SER A 192 12.16 4.70 4.16
N GLU A 193 10.97 5.16 4.55
CA GLU A 193 10.78 6.01 5.72
C GLU A 193 11.15 5.25 7.00
N SER A 194 10.82 3.96 7.07
CA SER A 194 11.09 3.12 8.24
C SER A 194 11.93 1.86 7.92
N GLY A 195 12.24 1.61 6.65
CA GLY A 195 13.05 0.47 6.20
C GLY A 195 14.53 0.66 6.54
N ARG A 196 15.04 -0.16 7.46
CA ARG A 196 16.41 -0.03 8.01
C ARG A 196 17.44 -0.96 7.41
N LEU A 197 17.04 -1.82 6.48
CA LEU A 197 17.90 -2.79 5.82
C LEU A 197 17.78 -2.66 4.31
N LEU A 198 18.85 -2.98 3.59
CA LEU A 198 18.93 -2.97 2.13
C LEU A 198 19.57 -4.27 1.63
N SER A 199 18.94 -4.91 0.65
CA SER A 199 19.39 -6.23 0.18
C SER A 199 20.72 -6.22 -0.57
N SER A 200 21.11 -5.10 -1.16
CA SER A 200 22.37 -4.95 -1.88
C SER A 200 22.81 -3.50 -1.99
N SER A 201 24.12 -3.25 -1.90
CA SER A 201 24.76 -1.95 -2.10
C SER A 201 25.04 -1.62 -3.57
N ILE A 202 24.46 -2.33 -4.53
CA ILE A 202 24.85 -2.21 -5.95
C ILE A 202 24.42 -0.89 -6.62
N ASP A 203 23.40 -0.22 -6.09
CA ASP A 203 22.84 0.99 -6.70
C ASP A 203 23.40 2.25 -6.06
N VAL A 204 24.07 3.07 -6.89
CA VAL A 204 24.74 4.29 -6.44
C VAL A 204 23.81 5.29 -5.78
N ARG A 205 22.52 5.28 -6.13
CA ARG A 205 21.49 6.14 -5.54
C ARG A 205 21.23 5.84 -4.07
N ASP A 206 21.55 4.63 -3.62
CA ASP A 206 21.33 4.18 -2.25
C ASP A 206 22.54 4.44 -1.35
N HIS A 207 23.74 4.63 -1.92
CA HIS A 207 25.00 4.70 -1.18
C HIS A 207 25.05 5.78 -0.09
N GLU A 208 24.41 6.93 -0.30
CA GLU A 208 24.41 8.03 0.68
C GLU A 208 23.68 7.65 1.98
N PHE A 209 22.83 6.62 1.95
CA PHE A 209 22.07 6.14 3.09
C PHE A 209 22.59 4.83 3.67
N ILE A 210 23.53 4.14 3.01
CA ILE A 210 24.07 2.89 3.55
C ILE A 210 24.98 3.22 4.74
N LEU A 211 24.79 2.47 5.81
CA LEU A 211 25.51 2.63 7.06
C LEU A 211 26.66 1.62 7.15
N GLY A 212 27.80 2.09 7.62
CA GLY A 212 29.00 1.31 7.88
C GLY A 212 29.63 1.68 9.21
N VAL A 213 30.72 1.00 9.56
CA VAL A 213 31.56 1.32 10.72
C VAL A 213 32.72 2.21 10.28
N SER A 214 33.09 3.18 11.11
CA SER A 214 34.29 4.03 10.93
C SER A 214 35.44 3.66 11.88
N ASP A 215 35.27 2.63 12.72
CA ASP A 215 36.29 2.08 13.59
C ASP A 215 36.77 0.72 13.07
N ALA A 216 38.06 0.63 12.72
CA ALA A 216 38.68 -0.58 12.20
C ALA A 216 38.86 -1.69 13.25
N GLY A 217 38.61 -1.41 14.52
CA GLY A 217 38.59 -2.39 15.60
C GLY A 217 37.29 -3.18 15.72
N VAL A 218 36.22 -2.79 15.00
CA VAL A 218 34.94 -3.49 15.06
C VAL A 218 34.99 -4.77 14.24
N GLU A 219 34.67 -5.90 14.87
CA GLU A 219 34.59 -7.21 14.23
C GLU A 219 33.32 -7.36 13.38
N SER A 220 33.37 -8.21 12.35
CA SER A 220 32.20 -8.48 11.52
C SER A 220 31.08 -9.14 12.31
N LEU A 221 29.90 -8.51 12.34
CA LEU A 221 28.73 -9.03 13.05
C LEU A 221 28.40 -10.46 12.59
N ALA A 222 28.28 -10.67 11.28
CA ALA A 222 27.95 -11.98 10.71
C ALA A 222 28.96 -13.07 11.05
N GLU A 223 30.27 -12.75 11.07
CA GLU A 223 31.31 -13.73 11.43
C GLU A 223 31.26 -14.11 12.91
N VAL A 224 31.01 -13.13 13.79
CA VAL A 224 30.86 -13.39 15.23
C VAL A 224 29.62 -14.23 15.50
N LEU A 225 28.47 -13.91 14.90
CA LEU A 225 27.24 -14.70 15.04
C LEU A 225 27.44 -16.14 14.52
N ALA A 226 28.15 -16.32 13.41
CA ALA A 226 28.47 -17.65 12.87
C ALA A 226 29.47 -18.42 13.75
N ALA A 227 30.39 -17.74 14.44
CA ALA A 227 31.26 -18.38 15.44
C ALA A 227 30.44 -18.84 16.65
N MET A 228 29.57 -17.99 17.19
CA MET A 228 28.69 -18.32 18.31
C MET A 228 27.82 -19.56 18.02
N GLU A 229 27.22 -19.64 16.83
CA GLU A 229 26.42 -20.80 16.42
C GLU A 229 27.27 -22.09 16.35
N ARG A 230 28.50 -22.02 15.81
CA ARG A 230 29.42 -23.16 15.75
C ARG A 230 29.88 -23.62 17.14
N GLU A 231 29.94 -22.71 18.10
CA GLU A 231 30.23 -23.02 19.51
C GLU A 231 29.02 -23.63 20.25
N GLY A 232 27.85 -23.73 19.60
CA GLY A 232 26.64 -24.28 20.20
C GLY A 232 25.90 -23.32 21.13
N ARG A 233 26.13 -22.00 20.99
CA ARG A 233 25.36 -20.97 21.70
C ARG A 233 23.88 -21.10 21.36
N SER A 234 23.02 -20.86 22.35
CA SER A 234 21.57 -20.88 22.14
C SER A 234 21.11 -19.67 21.32
N GLY A 235 19.96 -19.80 20.64
CA GLY A 235 19.38 -18.69 19.89
C GLY A 235 19.11 -17.44 20.74
N LYS A 236 18.82 -17.61 22.04
CA LYS A 236 18.66 -16.50 22.98
C LYS A 236 19.98 -15.76 23.24
N GLU A 237 21.08 -16.47 23.44
CA GLU A 237 22.40 -15.84 23.63
C GLU A 237 22.86 -15.09 22.38
N ILE A 238 22.57 -15.64 21.19
CA ILE A 238 22.88 -15.01 19.91
C ILE A 238 22.05 -13.72 19.74
N ASP A 239 20.74 -13.78 20.02
CA ASP A 239 19.84 -12.61 19.94
C ASP A 239 20.24 -11.51 20.94
N GLU A 240 20.56 -11.88 22.19
CA GLU A 240 21.03 -10.93 23.21
C GLU A 240 22.36 -10.27 22.79
N PHE A 241 23.29 -11.03 22.19
CA PHE A 241 24.52 -10.48 21.66
C PHE A 241 24.27 -9.53 20.48
N GLU A 242 23.45 -9.94 19.51
CA GLU A 242 23.15 -9.13 18.33
C GLU A 242 22.47 -7.82 18.74
N ALA A 243 21.50 -7.87 19.65
CA ALA A 243 20.85 -6.68 20.19
C ALA A 243 21.85 -5.73 20.87
N ALA A 244 22.73 -6.25 21.72
CA ALA A 244 23.76 -5.45 22.39
C ALA A 244 24.78 -4.87 21.40
N TRP A 245 25.13 -5.63 20.36
CA TRP A 245 26.03 -5.17 19.30
C TRP A 245 25.40 -4.02 18.50
N VAL A 246 24.12 -4.15 18.11
CA VAL A 246 23.39 -3.12 17.36
C VAL A 246 23.20 -1.84 18.19
N GLU A 247 22.98 -1.97 19.50
CA GLU A 247 22.86 -0.82 20.41
C GLU A 247 24.22 -0.14 20.67
N GLY A 248 25.28 -0.94 20.85
CA GLY A 248 26.62 -0.45 21.22
C GLY A 248 27.47 0.02 20.04
N THR A 249 27.20 -0.45 18.82
CA THR A 249 28.03 -0.14 17.65
C THR A 249 27.49 1.07 16.89
N ARG A 250 28.30 2.13 16.84
CA ARG A 250 27.96 3.34 16.09
C ARG A 250 28.08 3.08 14.58
N LEU A 251 26.94 3.11 13.89
CA LEU A 251 26.89 3.05 12.43
C LEU A 251 26.72 4.45 11.83
N VAL A 252 27.53 4.77 10.82
CA VAL A 252 27.55 6.07 10.15
C VAL A 252 27.55 5.90 8.64
N THR A 253 27.04 6.90 7.92
CA THR A 253 27.22 7.00 6.46
C THR A 253 28.69 7.27 6.13
N PHE A 254 29.08 7.02 4.88
CA PHE A 254 30.43 7.35 4.43
C PHE A 254 30.73 8.85 4.56
N ASP A 255 29.74 9.72 4.30
CA ASP A 255 29.93 11.17 4.38
C ASP A 255 30.21 11.64 5.81
N GLU A 256 29.49 11.11 6.78
CA GLU A 256 29.76 11.39 8.21
C GLU A 256 31.14 10.89 8.63
N ALA A 257 31.54 9.70 8.18
CA ALA A 257 32.88 9.19 8.43
C ALA A 257 33.97 10.11 7.84
N VAL A 258 33.74 10.68 6.64
CA VAL A 258 34.65 11.67 6.04
C VAL A 258 34.69 12.95 6.87
N VAL A 259 33.54 13.50 7.28
CA VAL A 259 33.46 14.73 8.10
C VAL A 259 34.18 14.55 9.43
N GLU A 260 33.94 13.43 10.13
CA GLU A 260 34.60 13.10 11.40
C GLU A 260 36.11 12.91 11.21
N HIS A 261 36.53 12.24 10.14
CA HIS A 261 37.94 12.02 9.84
C HIS A 261 38.67 13.33 9.50
N PHE A 262 38.03 14.21 8.72
CA PHE A 262 38.59 15.52 8.37
C PHE A 262 38.68 16.44 9.60
N ALA A 263 37.74 16.35 10.54
CA ALA A 263 37.84 17.07 11.81
C ALA A 263 39.06 16.65 12.64
N LYS A 264 39.49 15.38 12.53
CA LYS A 264 40.64 14.83 13.28
C LYS A 264 41.98 15.04 12.59
N TYR A 265 42.05 14.84 11.27
CA TYR A 265 43.30 14.84 10.50
C TYR A 265 43.47 16.07 9.59
N GLY A 266 42.49 16.98 9.59
CA GLY A 266 42.39 18.13 8.70
C GLY A 266 41.96 17.71 7.28
N GLY A 267 41.18 18.55 6.60
CA GLY A 267 40.70 18.31 5.23
C GLY A 267 39.64 19.35 4.88
N ASP A 268 39.25 19.44 3.61
CA ASP A 268 38.23 20.37 3.15
C ASP A 268 36.81 19.80 3.32
N VAL A 269 36.22 19.98 4.50
CA VAL A 269 34.86 19.53 4.82
C VAL A 269 33.82 20.24 3.97
N GLU A 270 33.94 21.56 3.83
CA GLU A 270 32.97 22.37 3.07
C GLU A 270 32.98 21.98 1.59
N GLY A 271 34.16 21.83 0.99
CA GLY A 271 34.31 21.36 -0.38
C GLY A 271 33.79 19.95 -0.60
N TYR A 272 34.00 19.04 0.37
CA TYR A 272 33.44 17.68 0.30
C TYR A 272 31.92 17.71 0.32
N THR A 273 31.32 18.32 1.35
CA THR A 273 29.86 18.39 1.55
C THR A 273 29.18 19.09 0.38
N ALA A 274 29.75 20.17 -0.15
CA ALA A 274 29.21 20.86 -1.32
C ALA A 274 29.18 19.96 -2.56
N LYS A 275 30.23 19.15 -2.78
CA LYS A 275 30.33 18.26 -3.95
C LYS A 275 29.38 17.07 -3.88
N VAL A 276 29.21 16.46 -2.72
CA VAL A 276 28.23 15.35 -2.56
C VAL A 276 26.78 15.84 -2.54
N ALA A 277 26.53 17.09 -2.13
CA ALA A 277 25.21 17.71 -2.23
C ALA A 277 24.84 18.05 -3.69
N GLU A 278 25.83 18.42 -4.52
CA GLU A 278 25.64 18.67 -5.96
C GLU A 278 25.33 17.37 -6.74
N ASP A 279 26.00 16.27 -6.39
CA ASP A 279 25.78 14.94 -6.97
C ASP A 279 25.46 13.91 -5.88
N ARG A 280 24.18 13.87 -5.49
CA ARG A 280 23.68 12.90 -4.48
C ARG A 280 23.82 11.44 -4.93
N ASP A 281 23.92 11.19 -6.24
CA ASP A 281 24.07 9.85 -6.82
C ASP A 281 25.55 9.47 -7.01
N MET A 282 26.48 10.27 -6.47
CA MET A 282 27.91 9.98 -6.50
C MET A 282 28.19 8.62 -5.83
N GLY A 283 28.67 7.67 -6.63
CA GLY A 283 29.00 6.32 -6.16
C GLY A 283 30.11 6.31 -5.10
N ILE A 284 30.15 5.27 -4.26
CA ILE A 284 31.08 5.16 -3.13
C ILE A 284 32.55 5.24 -3.58
N THR A 285 32.90 4.68 -4.75
CA THR A 285 34.24 4.76 -5.33
C THR A 285 34.63 6.21 -5.65
N ALA A 286 33.70 7.00 -6.19
CA ALA A 286 33.92 8.40 -6.49
C ALA A 286 34.00 9.24 -5.20
N ARG A 287 33.12 8.97 -4.22
CA ARG A 287 33.18 9.60 -2.89
C ARG A 287 34.50 9.35 -2.17
N ARG A 288 35.01 8.11 -2.19
CA ARG A 288 36.34 7.77 -1.63
C ARG A 288 37.46 8.54 -2.32
N LYS A 289 37.42 8.64 -3.66
CA LYS A 289 38.41 9.42 -4.43
C LYS A 289 38.34 10.91 -4.11
N LEU A 290 37.14 11.47 -3.99
CA LEU A 290 36.90 12.85 -3.60
C LEU A 290 37.47 13.13 -2.20
N ALA A 291 37.13 12.29 -1.22
CA ALA A 291 37.65 12.40 0.13
C ALA A 291 39.18 12.31 0.18
N ALA A 292 39.80 11.38 -0.55
CA ALA A 292 41.25 11.27 -0.62
C ALA A 292 41.91 12.52 -1.22
N GLY A 293 41.32 13.10 -2.27
CA GLY A 293 41.82 14.33 -2.89
C GLY A 293 41.73 15.56 -1.98
N LEU A 294 40.66 15.66 -1.19
CA LEU A 294 40.41 16.79 -0.28
C LEU A 294 41.10 16.65 1.10
N LEU A 295 41.56 15.44 1.44
CA LEU A 295 42.34 15.19 2.65
C LEU A 295 43.76 15.74 2.51
N GLY A 296 44.39 15.53 1.34
CA GLY A 296 45.79 15.87 1.07
C GLY A 296 46.78 14.75 1.37
N GLU A 297 48.01 14.89 0.87
CA GLU A 297 49.05 13.86 0.98
C GLU A 297 49.56 13.66 2.42
N GLY A 298 50.04 12.45 2.74
CA GLY A 298 50.69 12.13 4.01
C GLY A 298 49.76 11.88 5.21
N LYS A 299 48.44 11.94 5.02
CA LYS A 299 47.44 11.68 6.07
C LYS A 299 46.86 10.27 5.98
N PRO A 300 46.41 9.66 7.10
CA PRO A 300 45.74 8.37 7.09
C PRO A 300 44.47 8.41 6.24
N ALA A 301 44.23 7.38 5.43
CA ALA A 301 43.00 7.29 4.63
C ALA A 301 41.75 7.16 5.53
N VAL A 302 40.61 7.64 5.04
CA VAL A 302 39.31 7.46 5.70
C VAL A 302 38.98 5.97 5.73
N TYR A 303 38.93 5.38 6.93
CA TYR A 303 38.43 4.04 7.12
C TYR A 303 36.91 4.07 7.23
N TRP A 304 36.25 3.23 6.43
CA TRP A 304 34.81 3.02 6.50
C TRP A 304 34.44 1.73 5.80
N ASP A 305 33.63 0.90 6.45
CA ASP A 305 33.24 -0.41 5.94
C ASP A 305 31.76 -0.73 6.24
N TRP A 306 30.97 -0.94 5.19
CA TRP A 306 29.55 -1.32 5.24
C TRP A 306 29.30 -2.83 5.23
N ASP A 307 30.34 -3.65 5.06
CA ASP A 307 30.25 -5.11 5.01
C ASP A 307 30.41 -5.72 6.41
N VAL A 308 31.18 -5.06 7.29
CA VAL A 308 31.34 -5.38 8.73
C VAL A 308 29.99 -5.46 9.47
N PRO A 309 29.07 -4.48 9.36
CA PRO A 309 27.81 -4.50 10.10
C PRO A 309 26.72 -5.37 9.46
N ARG A 310 26.96 -6.09 8.35
CA ARG A 310 25.88 -6.81 7.66
C ARG A 310 25.21 -7.84 8.57
N THR A 311 23.90 -7.99 8.38
CA THR A 311 23.12 -9.02 9.07
C THR A 311 23.57 -10.42 8.65
N ARG A 312 23.13 -11.45 9.39
CA ARG A 312 23.43 -12.85 9.06
C ARG A 312 22.97 -13.26 7.65
N GLU A 313 21.89 -12.66 7.14
CA GLU A 313 21.38 -12.87 5.78
C GLU A 313 22.19 -12.12 4.71
N GLY A 314 23.10 -11.24 5.12
CA GLY A 314 23.92 -10.41 4.25
C GLY A 314 23.32 -9.05 3.91
N PHE A 315 22.30 -8.58 4.65
CA PHE A 315 21.68 -7.27 4.39
C PHE A 315 22.54 -6.13 4.92
N TYR A 316 22.57 -5.03 4.18
CA TYR A 316 23.22 -3.79 4.56
C TYR A 316 22.32 -2.98 5.50
N HIS A 317 22.91 -2.30 6.48
CA HIS A 317 22.17 -1.32 7.27
C HIS A 317 21.91 -0.06 6.44
N PHE A 318 20.70 0.49 6.56
CA PHE A 318 20.22 1.61 5.77
C PHE A 318 19.65 2.70 6.69
N ARG A 319 19.98 3.95 6.40
CA ARG A 319 19.42 5.13 7.05
C ARG A 319 18.01 5.38 6.54
N ALA A 320 17.06 4.82 7.28
CA ALA A 320 15.65 5.10 7.07
C ALA A 320 15.32 6.59 7.33
N GLY A 321 14.26 7.08 6.71
CA GLY A 321 13.66 8.38 7.02
C GLY A 321 13.03 9.04 5.79
N MET A 322 12.35 10.16 6.04
CA MET A 322 11.66 10.90 4.97
C MET A 322 12.60 11.37 3.86
N GLU A 323 13.87 11.63 4.15
CA GLU A 323 14.85 12.00 3.13
C GLU A 323 15.07 10.87 2.12
N ALA A 324 15.35 9.66 2.61
CA ALA A 324 15.53 8.47 1.78
C ALA A 324 14.24 8.12 1.01
N ALA A 325 13.10 8.16 1.69
CA ALA A 325 11.80 7.91 1.08
C ALA A 325 11.46 8.91 -0.03
N THR A 326 11.71 10.20 0.20
CA THR A 326 11.46 11.25 -0.80
C THR A 326 12.36 11.07 -2.02
N LYS A 327 13.66 10.80 -1.81
CA LYS A 327 14.60 10.56 -2.93
C LYS A 327 14.17 9.36 -3.77
N ARG A 328 13.79 8.25 -3.14
CA ARG A 328 13.31 7.04 -3.83
C ARG A 328 12.00 7.28 -4.56
N ALA A 329 11.02 7.95 -3.94
CA ALA A 329 9.78 8.32 -4.59
C ALA A 329 10.01 9.15 -5.86
N ILE A 330 10.93 10.12 -5.82
CA ILE A 330 11.34 10.90 -7.00
C ILE A 330 12.01 10.00 -8.04
N ALA A 331 12.90 9.08 -7.65
CA ALA A 331 13.52 8.14 -8.57
C ALA A 331 12.51 7.19 -9.26
N PHE A 332 11.38 6.91 -8.61
CA PHE A 332 10.31 6.06 -9.14
C PHE A 332 9.33 6.82 -10.04
N GLY A 333 9.19 8.14 -9.86
CA GLY A 333 8.18 8.96 -10.55
C GLY A 333 8.16 8.84 -12.07
N PRO A 334 9.28 8.75 -12.81
CA PRO A 334 9.25 8.56 -14.26
C PRO A 334 8.59 7.24 -14.72
N TYR A 335 8.40 6.29 -13.82
CA TYR A 335 7.93 4.93 -14.10
C TYR A 335 6.58 4.61 -13.45
N ALA A 336 5.96 5.59 -12.78
CA ALA A 336 4.70 5.42 -12.06
C ALA A 336 3.73 6.57 -12.34
N ASP A 337 2.43 6.24 -12.33
CA ASP A 337 1.35 7.20 -12.48
C ASP A 337 1.10 7.97 -11.16
N LEU A 338 1.26 7.29 -10.02
CA LEU A 338 1.15 7.86 -8.68
C LEU A 338 2.30 7.37 -7.77
N LEU A 339 2.63 8.17 -6.75
CA LEU A 339 3.66 7.85 -5.77
C LEU A 339 3.04 7.70 -4.37
N TRP A 340 3.53 6.73 -3.61
CA TRP A 340 3.13 6.46 -2.24
C TRP A 340 4.38 6.34 -1.37
N VAL A 341 4.52 7.20 -0.37
CA VAL A 341 5.47 6.99 0.73
C VAL A 341 4.69 6.46 1.92
N GLU A 342 5.02 5.25 2.41
CA GLU A 342 4.44 4.78 3.66
C GLU A 342 5.03 5.58 4.83
N THR A 343 4.16 6.14 5.67
CA THR A 343 4.55 7.01 6.80
C THR A 343 4.23 6.36 8.14
N GLY A 344 5.12 6.49 9.12
CA GLY A 344 4.87 6.04 10.49
C GLY A 344 3.81 6.83 11.28
N ASP A 345 3.59 8.11 10.96
CA ASP A 345 2.67 9.00 11.69
C ASP A 345 1.78 9.85 10.76
N PRO A 346 0.53 10.18 11.17
CA PRO A 346 -0.36 11.06 10.42
C PRO A 346 0.01 12.54 10.62
N SER A 347 0.86 13.09 9.74
CA SER A 347 1.29 14.50 9.79
C SER A 347 1.07 15.24 8.48
N VAL A 348 0.25 16.30 8.53
CA VAL A 348 0.00 17.19 7.37
C VAL A 348 1.28 17.93 6.95
N ALA A 349 2.12 18.33 7.91
CA ALA A 349 3.36 19.03 7.62
C ALA A 349 4.36 18.15 6.85
N VAL A 350 4.56 16.91 7.32
CA VAL A 350 5.43 15.93 6.65
C VAL A 350 4.89 15.60 5.25
N ALA A 351 3.57 15.44 5.12
CA ALA A 351 2.92 15.24 3.83
C ALA A 351 3.17 16.42 2.88
N ALA A 352 3.04 17.66 3.36
CA ALA A 352 3.28 18.87 2.57
C ALA A 352 4.74 19.00 2.11
N GLU A 353 5.71 18.64 2.95
CA GLU A 353 7.14 18.64 2.60
C GLU A 353 7.46 17.62 1.50
N LEU A 354 6.95 16.39 1.64
CA LEU A 354 7.06 15.37 0.58
C LEU A 354 6.44 15.87 -0.73
N ALA A 355 5.23 16.42 -0.65
CA ALA A 355 4.54 16.90 -1.83
C ALA A 355 5.27 18.06 -2.49
N LYS A 356 5.87 18.97 -1.72
CA LYS A 356 6.72 20.03 -2.24
C LYS A 356 7.90 19.47 -3.02
N ALA A 357 8.65 18.53 -2.44
CA ALA A 357 9.81 17.93 -3.10
C ALA A 357 9.42 17.22 -4.41
N VAL A 358 8.30 16.48 -4.42
CA VAL A 358 7.80 15.84 -5.65
C VAL A 358 7.38 16.88 -6.70
N ARG A 359 6.71 17.98 -6.29
CA ARG A 359 6.33 19.07 -7.22
C ARG A 359 7.53 19.83 -7.79
N GLU A 360 8.65 19.88 -7.08
CA GLU A 360 9.88 20.49 -7.58
C GLU A 360 10.58 19.57 -8.60
N ALA A 361 10.44 18.25 -8.44
CA ALA A 361 11.03 17.25 -9.33
C ALA A 361 10.22 16.98 -10.62
N PHE A 362 8.91 17.23 -10.61
CA PHE A 362 8.01 16.93 -11.74
C PHE A 362 7.16 18.12 -12.15
N PRO A 363 6.73 18.21 -13.43
CA PRO A 363 5.81 19.26 -13.86
C PRO A 363 4.55 19.33 -12.98
N LYS A 364 4.09 20.56 -12.69
CA LYS A 364 2.95 20.79 -11.81
C LYS A 364 1.71 20.00 -12.29
N GLY A 365 1.12 19.22 -11.38
CA GLY A 365 -0.08 18.43 -11.66
C GLY A 365 0.18 17.14 -12.44
N ASP A 366 1.44 16.82 -12.76
CA ASP A 366 1.77 15.60 -13.49
C ASP A 366 1.77 14.36 -12.58
N LYS A 367 2.22 14.50 -11.33
CA LYS A 367 2.35 13.40 -10.36
C LYS A 367 1.40 13.58 -9.17
N GLY A 368 0.47 12.64 -9.03
CA GLY A 368 -0.40 12.55 -7.85
C GLY A 368 0.23 11.67 -6.77
N LEU A 369 -0.13 11.95 -5.52
CA LEU A 369 0.32 11.20 -4.36
C LEU A 369 -0.80 10.33 -3.80
N VAL A 370 -0.41 9.22 -3.20
CA VAL A 370 -1.29 8.31 -2.46
C VAL A 370 -0.98 8.42 -0.97
N TYR A 371 -2.02 8.46 -0.14
CA TYR A 371 -1.89 8.45 1.31
C TYR A 371 -2.63 7.28 1.94
N ASN A 372 -1.94 6.48 2.74
CA ASN A 372 -2.55 5.45 3.57
C ASN A 372 -2.99 6.07 4.90
N LEU A 373 -4.30 6.27 5.06
CA LEU A 373 -4.95 6.65 6.31
C LEU A 373 -4.95 5.43 7.25
N SER A 374 -3.76 5.07 7.74
CA SER A 374 -3.52 3.79 8.39
C SER A 374 -4.42 3.59 9.61
N PRO A 375 -5.13 2.44 9.71
CA PRO A 375 -5.85 2.07 10.93
C PRO A 375 -4.89 1.61 12.05
N SER A 376 -3.60 1.47 11.77
CA SER A 376 -2.56 1.23 12.79
C SER A 376 -2.18 2.49 13.55
N PHE A 377 -2.54 3.68 13.07
CA PHE A 377 -2.35 4.91 13.83
C PHE A 377 -3.36 5.00 14.96
N ASN A 378 -2.90 5.44 16.13
CA ASN A 378 -3.81 5.91 17.17
C ASN A 378 -4.19 7.35 16.88
N TRP A 379 -5.12 7.56 15.94
CA TRP A 379 -5.53 8.90 15.47
C TRP A 379 -5.76 9.90 16.61
N MET A 380 -6.45 9.51 17.68
CA MET A 380 -6.74 10.42 18.81
C MET A 380 -5.50 10.77 19.65
N ALA A 381 -4.43 9.97 19.59
CA ALA A 381 -3.18 10.24 20.31
C ALA A 381 -2.24 11.20 19.57
N HIS A 382 -2.47 11.49 18.29
CA HIS A 382 -1.63 12.38 17.47
C HIS A 382 -2.03 13.87 17.57
N GLY A 383 -2.73 14.27 18.64
CA GLY A 383 -3.03 15.67 18.92
C GLY A 383 -4.05 16.33 18.00
N PHE A 384 -4.83 15.53 17.23
CA PHE A 384 -5.91 16.08 16.43
C PHE A 384 -7.05 16.63 17.31
N THR A 385 -7.58 17.78 16.91
CA THR A 385 -8.89 18.25 17.37
C THR A 385 -9.97 17.62 16.49
N PRO A 386 -11.26 17.63 16.90
CA PRO A 386 -12.34 17.16 16.05
C PRO A 386 -12.37 17.84 14.66
N ASP A 387 -12.04 19.13 14.61
CA ASP A 387 -12.03 19.88 13.36
C ASP A 387 -10.83 19.52 12.46
N THR A 388 -9.63 19.36 13.03
CA THR A 388 -8.45 19.00 12.23
C THR A 388 -8.48 17.54 11.78
N LEU A 389 -9.05 16.64 12.59
CA LEU A 389 -9.31 15.27 12.16
C LEU A 389 -10.30 15.24 11.00
N LYS A 390 -11.37 16.05 11.09
CA LYS A 390 -12.36 16.17 10.02
C LYS A 390 -11.74 16.77 8.76
N SER A 391 -10.87 17.78 8.86
CA SER A 391 -10.31 18.45 7.67
C SER A 391 -9.15 17.68 7.02
N PHE A 392 -8.51 16.75 7.73
CA PHE A 392 -7.26 16.09 7.34
C PHE A 392 -7.21 15.66 5.87
N ILE A 393 -8.20 14.88 5.41
CA ILE A 393 -8.21 14.33 4.04
C ILE A 393 -8.30 15.42 2.98
N TRP A 394 -9.01 16.51 3.27
CA TRP A 394 -9.13 17.65 2.36
C TRP A 394 -7.89 18.55 2.40
N ASP A 395 -7.20 18.61 3.53
CA ASP A 395 -5.99 19.41 3.67
C ASP A 395 -4.82 18.78 2.90
N ILE A 396 -4.59 17.47 3.03
CA ILE A 396 -3.53 16.81 2.25
C ILE A 396 -3.90 16.69 0.76
N ALA A 397 -5.18 16.69 0.40
CA ALA A 397 -5.60 16.74 -1.01
C ALA A 397 -5.12 18.02 -1.71
N LYS A 398 -5.07 19.16 -1.00
CA LYS A 398 -4.54 20.44 -1.52
C LYS A 398 -3.06 20.36 -1.84
N GLU A 399 -2.33 19.48 -1.15
CA GLU A 399 -0.91 19.24 -1.41
C GLU A 399 -0.67 18.29 -2.60
N GLY A 400 -1.70 17.57 -3.06
CA GLY A 400 -1.62 16.63 -4.19
C GLY A 400 -1.78 15.16 -3.81
N PHE A 401 -2.14 14.86 -2.56
CA PHE A 401 -2.58 13.51 -2.14
C PHE A 401 -3.98 13.22 -2.66
N VAL A 402 -4.04 12.85 -3.94
CA VAL A 402 -5.28 12.66 -4.69
C VAL A 402 -5.96 11.35 -4.35
N LEU A 403 -5.23 10.28 -4.07
CA LEU A 403 -5.81 9.00 -3.68
C LEU A 403 -5.52 8.74 -2.20
N GLN A 404 -6.56 8.55 -1.40
CA GLN A 404 -6.43 8.34 0.04
C GLN A 404 -7.24 7.12 0.45
N LEU A 405 -6.68 6.24 1.27
CA LEU A 405 -7.34 4.98 1.59
C LEU A 405 -7.15 4.59 3.05
N VAL A 406 -8.19 4.01 3.65
CA VAL A 406 -8.07 3.27 4.91
C VAL A 406 -7.95 1.80 4.57
N SER A 407 -6.72 1.27 4.61
CA SER A 407 -6.37 -0.04 4.05
C SER A 407 -7.17 -1.22 4.65
N LEU A 408 -7.44 -1.21 5.97
CA LEU A 408 -8.10 -2.32 6.68
C LEU A 408 -9.51 -1.98 7.20
N ALA A 409 -10.14 -0.93 6.67
CA ALA A 409 -11.46 -0.50 7.14
C ALA A 409 -12.51 -1.63 7.10
N GLY A 410 -12.58 -2.38 6.00
CA GLY A 410 -13.53 -3.49 5.85
C GLY A 410 -13.30 -4.65 6.82
N LEU A 411 -12.06 -4.92 7.22
CA LEU A 411 -11.74 -5.90 8.25
C LEU A 411 -12.25 -5.42 9.61
N HIS A 412 -11.88 -4.20 10.00
CA HIS A 412 -12.24 -3.65 11.31
C HIS A 412 -13.75 -3.46 11.44
N SER A 413 -14.43 -2.91 10.43
CA SER A 413 -15.88 -2.76 10.47
C SER A 413 -16.60 -4.10 10.62
N ASN A 414 -16.13 -5.14 9.90
CA ASN A 414 -16.69 -6.48 10.00
C ASN A 414 -16.49 -7.09 11.39
N ALA A 415 -15.28 -6.98 11.95
CA ALA A 415 -14.97 -7.48 13.28
C ALA A 415 -15.78 -6.76 14.37
N THR A 416 -15.90 -5.43 14.27
CA THR A 416 -16.62 -4.60 15.25
C THR A 416 -18.10 -4.97 15.31
N ILE A 417 -18.82 -4.98 14.18
CA ILE A 417 -20.26 -5.28 14.18
C ILE A 417 -20.53 -6.72 14.59
N THR A 418 -19.67 -7.67 14.18
CA THR A 418 -19.79 -9.07 14.56
C THR A 418 -19.60 -9.26 16.07
N SER A 419 -18.62 -8.56 16.66
CA SER A 419 -18.38 -8.62 18.12
C SER A 419 -19.56 -8.05 18.91
N GLU A 420 -20.10 -6.90 18.49
CA GLU A 420 -21.25 -6.28 19.15
C GLU A 420 -22.49 -7.19 19.07
N LEU A 421 -22.83 -7.66 17.87
CA LEU A 421 -24.00 -8.50 17.64
C LEU A 421 -23.87 -9.83 18.39
N ALA A 422 -22.73 -10.52 18.30
CA ALA A 422 -22.55 -11.82 18.96
C ALA A 422 -22.67 -11.71 20.49
N ARG A 423 -22.15 -10.63 21.09
CA ARG A 423 -22.25 -10.39 22.53
C ARG A 423 -23.69 -10.16 22.98
N LYS A 424 -24.44 -9.33 22.26
CA LYS A 424 -25.85 -9.03 22.58
C LYS A 424 -26.75 -10.21 22.26
N PHE A 425 -26.54 -10.90 21.15
CA PHE A 425 -27.35 -12.06 20.73
C PHE A 425 -27.25 -13.20 21.73
N LYS A 426 -26.08 -13.39 22.37
CA LYS A 426 -25.89 -14.37 23.45
C LYS A 426 -26.87 -14.18 24.62
N THR A 427 -27.21 -12.94 24.97
CA THR A 427 -28.07 -12.63 26.13
C THR A 427 -29.51 -12.32 25.74
N ASP A 428 -29.70 -11.59 24.63
CA ASP A 428 -30.97 -10.96 24.28
C ASP A 428 -31.66 -11.66 23.08
N GLY A 429 -30.99 -12.65 22.47
CA GLY A 429 -31.52 -13.40 21.32
C GLY A 429 -31.95 -12.49 20.16
N MET A 430 -33.14 -12.73 19.61
CA MET A 430 -33.64 -11.97 18.45
C MET A 430 -33.81 -10.48 18.71
N ALA A 431 -34.01 -10.03 19.95
CA ALA A 431 -34.04 -8.60 20.25
C ALA A 431 -32.72 -7.91 19.89
N ALA A 432 -31.58 -8.59 20.07
CA ALA A 432 -30.29 -8.05 19.64
C ALA A 432 -30.20 -7.90 18.11
N TYR A 433 -30.68 -8.88 17.36
CA TYR A 433 -30.68 -8.80 15.89
C TYR A 433 -31.55 -7.66 15.38
N VAL A 434 -32.76 -7.52 15.93
CA VAL A 434 -33.69 -6.44 15.56
C VAL A 434 -33.09 -5.07 15.86
N GLU A 435 -32.55 -4.86 17.07
CA GLU A 435 -32.03 -3.54 17.47
C GLU A 435 -30.70 -3.18 16.81
N VAL A 436 -29.75 -4.12 16.72
CA VAL A 436 -28.38 -3.85 16.22
C VAL A 436 -28.33 -3.85 14.69
N VAL A 437 -29.10 -4.72 14.03
CA VAL A 437 -29.05 -4.92 12.58
C VAL A 437 -30.29 -4.39 11.90
N GLN A 438 -31.44 -5.05 12.03
CA GLN A 438 -32.61 -4.81 11.17
C GLN A 438 -33.15 -3.38 11.28
N LYS A 439 -33.25 -2.85 12.50
CA LYS A 439 -33.70 -1.47 12.74
C LYS A 439 -32.71 -0.45 12.18
N ARG A 440 -31.40 -0.70 12.35
CA ARG A 440 -30.34 0.16 11.82
C ARG A 440 -30.30 0.14 10.29
N GLU A 441 -30.49 -1.02 9.67
CA GLU A 441 -30.62 -1.13 8.20
C GLU A 441 -31.80 -0.31 7.68
N LYS A 442 -32.95 -0.37 8.36
CA LYS A 442 -34.12 0.45 8.02
C LYS A 442 -33.86 1.95 8.19
N GLU A 443 -33.24 2.35 9.30
CA GLU A 443 -32.90 3.75 9.59
C GLU A 443 -31.88 4.34 8.60
N LEU A 444 -30.90 3.54 8.18
CA LEU A 444 -29.84 3.95 7.26
C LEU A 444 -30.24 3.79 5.77
N GLY A 445 -31.34 3.09 5.49
CA GLY A 445 -31.77 2.79 4.11
C GLY A 445 -30.86 1.79 3.39
N VAL A 446 -30.34 0.80 4.11
CA VAL A 446 -29.46 -0.24 3.56
C VAL A 446 -30.25 -1.14 2.61
N ASP A 447 -29.84 -1.23 1.35
CA ASP A 447 -30.56 -1.98 0.31
C ASP A 447 -30.55 -3.50 0.53
N VAL A 448 -29.61 -4.01 1.32
CA VAL A 448 -29.49 -5.41 1.76
C VAL A 448 -30.65 -5.85 2.67
N LEU A 449 -31.37 -4.92 3.30
CA LEU A 449 -32.56 -5.25 4.11
C LEU A 449 -33.56 -6.11 3.31
N THR A 450 -33.74 -5.77 2.03
CA THR A 450 -34.42 -6.59 1.02
C THR A 450 -33.41 -7.45 0.26
N HIS A 451 -32.87 -8.47 0.92
CA HIS A 451 -31.75 -9.29 0.45
C HIS A 451 -32.04 -10.10 -0.84
N GLN A 452 -33.27 -10.56 -1.08
CA GLN A 452 -33.68 -11.22 -2.32
C GLN A 452 -33.67 -10.24 -3.49
N LYS A 453 -34.29 -9.07 -3.30
CA LYS A 453 -34.21 -7.97 -4.28
C LYS A 453 -32.76 -7.52 -4.51
N TRP A 454 -31.98 -7.38 -3.43
CA TRP A 454 -30.57 -6.97 -3.49
C TRP A 454 -29.71 -7.98 -4.26
N SER A 455 -29.87 -9.27 -3.99
CA SER A 455 -29.15 -10.36 -4.66
C SER A 455 -29.56 -10.57 -6.12
N GLY A 456 -30.67 -9.96 -6.54
CA GLY A 456 -31.12 -9.94 -7.93
C GLY A 456 -32.12 -11.03 -8.28
N ALA A 457 -32.92 -11.51 -7.31
CA ALA A 457 -33.99 -12.49 -7.56
C ALA A 457 -34.91 -12.05 -8.70
N ASP A 458 -35.42 -10.80 -8.67
CA ASP A 458 -36.26 -10.23 -9.73
C ASP A 458 -35.62 -10.27 -11.13
N TYR A 459 -34.31 -10.00 -11.19
CA TYR A 459 -33.56 -9.99 -12.44
C TYR A 459 -33.46 -11.39 -13.03
N VAL A 460 -33.18 -12.39 -12.20
CA VAL A 460 -33.08 -13.80 -12.63
C VAL A 460 -34.45 -14.37 -12.96
N ASP A 461 -35.47 -14.09 -12.14
CA ASP A 461 -36.86 -14.51 -12.39
C ASP A 461 -37.37 -14.00 -13.74
N ALA A 462 -37.04 -12.75 -14.09
CA ALA A 462 -37.42 -12.19 -15.38
C ALA A 462 -36.70 -12.84 -16.57
N ILE A 463 -35.44 -13.25 -16.40
CA ILE A 463 -34.71 -14.02 -17.42
C ILE A 463 -35.38 -15.38 -17.60
N LEU A 464 -35.64 -16.10 -16.52
CA LEU A 464 -36.29 -17.41 -16.56
C LEU A 464 -37.69 -17.32 -17.18
N GLY A 465 -38.48 -16.33 -16.76
CA GLY A 465 -39.80 -16.08 -17.33
C GLY A 465 -39.76 -15.78 -18.83
N SER A 466 -38.74 -15.08 -19.31
CA SER A 466 -38.55 -14.82 -20.74
C SER A 466 -38.20 -16.10 -21.52
N ILE A 467 -37.33 -16.96 -20.97
CA ILE A 467 -36.94 -18.24 -21.57
C ILE A 467 -38.10 -19.22 -21.59
N GLN A 468 -38.87 -19.28 -20.50
CA GLN A 468 -39.99 -20.21 -20.33
C GLN A 468 -41.31 -19.69 -20.92
N SER A 469 -41.26 -18.62 -21.73
CA SER A 469 -42.46 -18.00 -22.35
C SER A 469 -43.57 -17.65 -21.34
N GLY A 470 -43.19 -17.28 -20.11
CA GLY A 470 -44.11 -16.91 -19.04
C GLY A 470 -44.73 -18.06 -18.24
N SER A 471 -44.30 -19.31 -18.45
CA SER A 471 -44.76 -20.46 -17.66
C SER A 471 -44.42 -20.28 -16.17
N SER A 472 -45.42 -20.34 -15.28
CA SER A 472 -45.39 -19.75 -13.94
C SER A 472 -44.96 -20.67 -12.80
N GLY A 473 -44.56 -21.92 -13.09
CA GLY A 473 -44.32 -22.94 -12.06
C GLY A 473 -43.09 -22.73 -11.17
N SER A 474 -42.21 -21.78 -11.48
CA SER A 474 -40.91 -21.61 -10.81
C SER A 474 -40.56 -20.16 -10.43
N LYS A 475 -41.56 -19.28 -10.22
CA LYS A 475 -41.30 -17.89 -9.78
C LYS A 475 -40.86 -17.87 -8.31
N SER A 476 -39.78 -17.17 -8.00
CA SER A 476 -39.26 -17.02 -6.63
C SER A 476 -39.92 -15.85 -5.88
N MET A 477 -40.44 -14.86 -6.61
CA MET A 477 -41.16 -13.70 -6.06
C MET A 477 -42.68 -13.89 -6.22
N GLY A 478 -43.36 -14.43 -5.19
CA GLY A 478 -44.81 -14.73 -5.18
C GLY A 478 -45.44 -14.76 -3.77
N GLU A 479 -46.67 -15.27 -3.64
CA GLU A 479 -47.35 -15.46 -2.34
C GLU A 479 -46.47 -16.32 -1.41
N GLY A 480 -45.94 -15.70 -0.34
CA GLY A 480 -45.00 -16.32 0.60
C GLY A 480 -43.64 -15.62 0.73
N ASN A 481 -43.33 -14.63 -0.12
CA ASN A 481 -42.14 -13.80 0.06
C ASN A 481 -42.25 -12.95 1.34
N THR A 482 -41.29 -13.09 2.25
CA THR A 482 -41.26 -12.39 3.54
C THR A 482 -40.82 -10.92 3.43
N GLU A 483 -40.23 -10.50 2.30
CA GLU A 483 -39.75 -9.12 2.13
C GLU A 483 -40.86 -8.08 2.08
N ALA A 484 -42.08 -8.46 1.70
CA ALA A 484 -43.25 -7.57 1.68
C ALA A 484 -43.63 -7.02 3.08
N GLN A 485 -43.00 -7.53 4.15
CA GLN A 485 -43.18 -7.05 5.53
C GLN A 485 -42.31 -5.83 5.86
N PHE A 486 -41.37 -5.46 5.00
CA PHE A 486 -40.42 -4.36 5.25
C PHE A 486 -40.79 -3.03 4.57
N ASP A 487 -41.80 -3.04 3.70
CA ASP A 487 -42.33 -1.85 2.99
C ASP A 487 -42.92 -0.78 3.92
#